data_AF-L2GJH3-F1
#
_entry.id   AF-L2GJH3-F1
#
_cell.length_a   1.000
_cell.length_b   1.000
_cell.length_c   1.000
_cell.angle_alpha   90.00
_cell.angle_beta   90.00
_cell.angle_gamma   90.00
#
_symmetry.space_group_name_H-M   'P 1'
#
loop_
_entity.id
_entity.type
_entity.pdbx_description
1 polymer ?
#
loop_
_entity_poly.entity_id
_entity_poly.type
_entity_poly.pdbx_seq_one_letter_code
_entity_poly.pdbx_strand_id
1 'polypeptide(L)'
;MINENYGNVIFGLASISMLLGSIKHSEYISDNVELSEQYYFSFNIGIVITCLFANICLGIFALFILGNLCDFIQKMTVNLIGARQKLRVLAVLIFISFVFYSGSNTVCFMKSFVLSAVERKMAINSLIVSILQLVNMVAIHMVHPDVFGLKWIKEVREYDRNEKLKVTYL
;
A
#
# COMPACT_ATOMS: atom_id res chain seq x y z
N MET A 1 15.46 -8.29 -15.09
CA MET A 1 14.89 -9.13 -14.02
C MET A 1 15.48 -8.57 -12.73
N ILE A 2 14.71 -7.82 -11.92
CA ILE A 2 15.22 -7.32 -10.64
C ILE A 2 15.47 -8.56 -9.78
N ASN A 3 16.67 -8.67 -9.21
CA ASN A 3 17.03 -9.80 -8.36
C ASN A 3 16.05 -9.83 -7.17
N GLU A 4 15.32 -10.94 -7.00
CA GLU A 4 14.15 -11.07 -6.09
C GLU A 4 14.48 -10.65 -4.64
N ASN A 5 15.74 -10.82 -4.24
CA ASN A 5 16.27 -10.34 -2.96
C ASN A 5 16.13 -8.81 -2.78
N TYR A 6 16.36 -8.01 -3.83
CA TYR A 6 16.20 -6.57 -3.77
C TYR A 6 14.71 -6.18 -3.68
N GLY A 7 13.82 -6.90 -4.36
CA GLY A 7 12.38 -6.66 -4.26
C GLY A 7 11.86 -6.87 -2.85
N ASN A 8 12.28 -7.95 -2.19
CA ASN A 8 11.91 -8.25 -0.81
C ASN A 8 12.42 -7.22 0.19
N VAL A 9 13.66 -6.75 0.03
CA VAL A 9 14.24 -5.67 0.88
C VAL A 9 13.45 -4.37 0.72
N ILE A 10 13.13 -3.97 -0.52
CA ILE A 10 12.34 -2.76 -0.80
C ILE A 10 10.94 -2.89 -0.18
N PHE A 11 10.29 -4.05 -0.30
CA PHE A 11 8.99 -4.32 0.30
C PHE A 11 9.02 -4.26 1.83
N GLY A 12 10.06 -4.81 2.46
CA GLY A 12 10.25 -4.70 3.91
C GLY A 12 10.43 -3.26 4.37
N LEU A 13 11.31 -2.51 3.71
CA LEU A 13 11.52 -1.10 4.03
C LEU A 13 10.24 -0.27 3.84
N ALA A 14 9.52 -0.46 2.73
CA ALA A 14 8.26 0.23 2.48
C ALA A 14 7.20 -0.07 3.56
N SER A 15 7.11 -1.34 3.99
CA SER A 15 6.18 -1.77 5.03
C SER A 15 6.52 -1.16 6.39
N ILE A 16 7.81 -1.13 6.77
CA ILE A 16 8.28 -0.50 8.01
C ILE A 16 8.02 1.02 7.96
N SER A 17 8.36 1.68 6.86
CA SER A 17 8.14 3.12 6.72
C SER A 17 6.66 3.47 6.80
N MET A 18 5.77 2.72 6.15
CA MET A 18 4.32 2.90 6.24
C MET A 18 3.80 2.73 7.68
N LEU A 19 4.30 1.72 8.40
CA LEU A 19 3.97 1.49 9.80
C LEU A 19 4.41 2.66 10.68
N LEU A 20 5.67 3.08 10.60
CA LEU A 20 6.21 4.18 11.39
C LEU A 20 5.53 5.52 11.07
N GLY A 21 5.28 5.80 9.80
CA GLY A 21 4.55 6.99 9.37
C GLY A 21 3.13 7.05 9.92
N SER A 22 2.43 5.90 9.95
CA SER A 22 1.07 5.81 10.49
C SER A 22 1.04 5.98 12.01
N ILE A 23 2.00 5.38 12.73
CA ILE A 23 2.16 5.58 14.19
C ILE A 23 2.44 7.05 14.50
N LYS A 24 3.41 7.65 13.81
CA LYS A 24 3.79 9.06 14.03
C LYS A 24 2.64 10.01 13.75
N HIS A 25 1.83 9.74 12.72
CA HIS A 25 0.67 10.58 12.46
C HIS A 25 -0.43 10.38 13.52
N SER A 26 -0.63 9.15 13.99
CA SER A 26 -1.57 8.86 15.09
C SER A 26 -1.15 9.53 16.40
N GLU A 27 0.14 9.50 16.74
CA GLU A 27 0.72 10.25 17.88
C GLU A 27 0.44 11.75 17.71
N TYR A 28 0.69 12.30 16.52
CA TYR A 28 0.45 13.72 16.26
C TYR A 28 -1.02 14.14 16.43
N ILE A 29 -1.96 13.30 15.99
CA ILE A 29 -3.40 13.52 16.22
C ILE A 29 -3.71 13.47 17.72
N SER A 30 -3.15 12.50 18.44
CA SER A 30 -3.34 12.36 19.88
C SER A 30 -2.78 13.54 20.68
N ASP A 31 -1.68 14.14 20.23
CA ASP A 31 -1.07 15.31 20.88
C ASP A 31 -1.84 16.62 20.58
N ASN A 32 -2.67 16.63 19.53
CA ASN A 32 -3.37 17.82 19.04
C ASN A 32 -4.87 17.54 18.81
N VAL A 33 -5.53 16.88 19.75
CA VAL A 33 -6.92 16.37 19.58
C VAL A 33 -7.89 17.47 19.14
N GLU A 34 -7.96 18.59 19.87
CA GLU A 34 -8.92 19.67 19.57
C GLU A 34 -8.74 20.25 18.17
N LEU A 35 -7.49 20.48 17.76
CA LEU A 35 -7.17 21.01 16.44
C LEU A 35 -7.40 19.96 15.34
N SER A 36 -7.23 18.68 15.67
CA SER A 36 -7.50 17.57 14.77
C SER A 36 -8.99 17.39 14.52
N GLU A 37 -9.81 17.53 15.55
CA GLU A 37 -11.27 17.51 15.44
C GLU A 37 -11.79 18.66 14.59
N GLN A 38 -11.16 19.84 14.68
CA GLN A 38 -11.48 20.98 13.81
C GLN A 38 -11.11 20.71 12.34
N TYR A 39 -9.90 20.20 12.08
CA TYR A 39 -9.44 19.88 10.73
C TYR A 39 -10.32 18.81 10.07
N TYR A 40 -10.67 17.78 10.82
CA TYR A 40 -11.53 16.68 10.38
C TYR A 40 -13.03 16.95 10.67
N PHE A 41 -13.45 18.18 10.99
CA PHE A 41 -14.87 18.44 11.30
C PHE A 41 -15.80 18.04 10.13
N SER A 42 -15.33 18.23 8.90
CA SER A 42 -16.05 17.86 7.69
C SER A 42 -16.16 16.36 7.43
N PHE A 43 -15.40 15.53 8.16
CA PHE A 43 -15.31 14.11 7.95
C PHE A 43 -14.96 13.38 9.25
N ASN A 44 -15.81 12.46 9.74
CA ASN A 44 -15.62 11.81 11.04
C ASN A 44 -14.16 11.36 11.30
N ILE A 45 -13.51 12.00 12.28
CA ILE A 45 -12.12 11.73 12.68
C ILE A 45 -11.89 10.25 13.02
N GLY A 46 -12.92 9.56 13.52
CA GLY A 46 -12.88 8.14 13.80
C GLY A 46 -12.58 7.29 12.57
N ILE A 47 -13.02 7.71 11.37
CA ILE A 47 -12.68 7.01 10.12
C ILE A 47 -11.19 7.16 9.82
N VAL A 48 -10.62 8.35 10.02
CA VAL A 48 -9.19 8.62 9.81
C VAL A 48 -8.34 7.80 10.77
N ILE A 49 -8.71 7.78 12.05
CA ILE A 49 -8.03 6.97 13.08
C ILE A 49 -8.13 5.48 12.74
N THR A 50 -9.31 5.01 12.31
CA THR A 50 -9.52 3.61 11.89
C THR A 50 -8.62 3.25 10.70
N CYS A 51 -8.50 4.13 9.70
CA CYS A 51 -7.61 3.93 8.57
C CYS A 51 -6.12 3.91 8.98
N LEU A 52 -5.70 4.76 9.93
CA LEU A 52 -4.34 4.74 10.45
C LEU A 52 -4.04 3.43 11.19
N PHE A 53 -4.98 2.97 12.02
CA PHE A 53 -4.85 1.70 12.71
C PHE A 53 -4.81 0.53 11.71
N ALA A 54 -5.67 0.55 10.69
CA ALA A 54 -5.64 -0.43 9.60
C ALA A 54 -4.28 -0.44 8.89
N ASN A 55 -3.68 0.72 8.61
CA ASN A 55 -2.35 0.80 8.02
C ASN A 55 -1.27 0.18 8.90
N ILE A 56 -1.34 0.36 10.22
CA ILE A 56 -0.41 -0.29 11.17
C ILE A 56 -0.58 -1.81 11.09
N CYS A 57 -1.81 -2.32 11.16
CA CYS A 57 -2.09 -3.76 11.04
C CYS A 57 -1.62 -4.34 9.71
N LEU A 58 -1.84 -3.61 8.60
CA LEU A 58 -1.38 -4.02 7.26
C LEU A 58 0.15 -4.00 7.16
N GLY A 59 0.83 -3.04 7.77
CA GLY A 59 2.30 -3.01 7.87
C GLY A 59 2.85 -4.23 8.61
N ILE A 60 2.24 -4.58 9.76
CA ILE A 60 2.62 -5.79 10.51
C ILE A 60 2.37 -7.05 9.67
N PHE A 61 1.19 -7.15 9.05
CA PHE A 61 0.84 -8.30 8.20
C PHE A 61 1.80 -8.44 7.00
N ALA A 62 2.22 -7.33 6.41
CA ALA A 62 3.21 -7.30 5.33
C ALA A 62 4.58 -7.85 5.78
N LEU A 63 5.02 -7.54 7.00
CA LEU A 63 6.27 -8.09 7.56
C LEU A 63 6.19 -9.60 7.81
N PHE A 64 5.04 -10.12 8.24
CA PHE A 64 4.83 -11.57 8.32
C PHE A 64 4.88 -12.24 6.94
N ILE A 65 4.33 -11.60 5.91
CA ILE A 65 4.43 -12.09 4.54
C ILE A 65 5.90 -12.07 4.09
N LEU A 66 6.64 -11.00 4.37
CA LEU A 66 8.07 -10.91 4.05
C LEU A 66 8.88 -12.01 4.74
N GLY A 67 8.64 -12.29 6.03
CA GLY A 67 9.29 -13.40 6.73
C GLY A 67 9.08 -14.73 6.01
N ASN A 68 7.83 -15.01 5.60
CA ASN A 68 7.52 -16.21 4.80
C ASN A 68 8.22 -16.22 3.43
N LEU A 69 8.37 -15.06 2.77
CA LEU A 69 9.07 -14.95 1.49
C LEU A 69 10.58 -15.12 1.63
N CYS A 70 11.18 -14.65 2.72
CA CYS A 70 12.60 -14.82 3.03
C CYS A 70 12.94 -16.25 3.44
N ASP A 71 12.09 -16.89 4.27
CA ASP A 71 12.24 -18.30 4.64
C ASP A 71 12.09 -19.23 3.44
N PHE A 72 11.24 -18.87 2.46
CA PHE A 72 11.10 -19.59 1.20
C PHE A 72 12.39 -19.63 0.37
N ILE A 73 13.21 -18.58 0.42
CA ILE A 73 14.50 -18.52 -0.29
C ILE A 73 15.54 -19.44 0.38
N GLN A 74 15.39 -19.70 1.69
CA GLN A 74 16.37 -20.46 2.48
C GLN A 74 16.01 -21.93 2.71
N LYS A 75 14.74 -22.34 2.56
CA LYS A 75 14.31 -23.75 2.73
C LYS A 75 13.42 -24.20 1.57
N MET A 76 13.88 -25.22 0.83
CA MET A 76 13.08 -25.90 -0.19
C MET A 76 11.75 -26.35 0.41
N THR A 77 10.67 -26.04 -0.31
CA THR A 77 9.26 -26.38 -0.06
C THR A 77 8.56 -25.57 1.04
N VAL A 78 7.74 -24.57 0.66
CA VAL A 78 6.35 -24.34 1.15
C VAL A 78 5.61 -23.36 0.20
N ASN A 79 4.54 -23.85 -0.45
CA ASN A 79 3.38 -23.16 -1.05
C ASN A 79 3.51 -21.72 -1.62
N LEU A 80 4.16 -21.57 -2.78
CA LEU A 80 4.28 -20.31 -3.55
C LEU A 80 2.92 -19.64 -3.85
N ILE A 81 1.89 -20.47 -4.10
CA ILE A 81 0.52 -20.03 -4.39
C ILE A 81 -0.08 -19.30 -3.17
N GLY A 82 0.18 -19.80 -1.96
CA GLY A 82 -0.30 -19.19 -0.72
C GLY A 82 0.33 -17.83 -0.43
N ALA A 83 1.64 -17.68 -0.63
CA ALA A 83 2.32 -16.39 -0.47
C ALA A 83 1.80 -15.34 -1.47
N ARG A 84 1.58 -15.75 -2.73
CA ARG A 84 0.99 -14.90 -3.78
C ARG A 84 -0.43 -14.44 -3.43
N GLN A 85 -1.28 -15.35 -2.94
CA GLN A 85 -2.64 -14.99 -2.53
C GLN A 85 -2.65 -14.00 -1.36
N LYS A 86 -1.77 -14.19 -0.36
CA LYS A 86 -1.61 -13.26 0.77
C LYS A 86 -1.15 -11.88 0.31
N LEU A 87 -0.17 -11.79 -0.60
CA LEU A 87 0.26 -10.52 -1.20
C LEU A 87 -0.87 -9.82 -1.96
N ARG A 88 -1.70 -10.58 -2.68
CA ARG A 88 -2.85 -10.03 -3.40
C ARG A 88 -3.90 -9.45 -2.47
N VAL A 89 -4.23 -10.18 -1.41
CA VAL A 89 -5.15 -9.69 -0.36
C VAL A 89 -4.58 -8.44 0.30
N LEU A 90 -3.29 -8.43 0.65
CA LEU A 90 -2.61 -7.27 1.21
C LEU A 90 -2.70 -6.05 0.28
N ALA A 91 -2.43 -6.22 -1.02
CA ALA A 91 -2.49 -5.13 -1.99
C ALA A 91 -3.90 -4.52 -2.10
N VAL A 92 -4.94 -5.36 -2.12
CA VAL A 92 -6.34 -4.92 -2.16
C VAL A 92 -6.70 -4.15 -0.88
N LEU A 93 -6.29 -4.65 0.29
CA LEU A 93 -6.57 -3.98 1.55
C LEU A 93 -5.84 -2.63 1.67
N ILE A 94 -4.58 -2.54 1.24
CA ILE A 94 -3.84 -1.27 1.18
C ILE A 94 -4.54 -0.29 0.24
N PHE A 95 -5.01 -0.76 -0.92
CA PHE A 95 -5.71 0.09 -1.88
C PHE A 95 -7.02 0.63 -1.30
N ILE A 96 -7.83 -0.20 -0.64
CA ILE A 96 -9.06 0.23 0.03
C ILE A 96 -8.74 1.26 1.12
N SER A 97 -7.73 0.98 1.96
CA SER A 97 -7.30 1.92 3.01
C SER A 97 -6.83 3.26 2.41
N PHE A 98 -6.07 3.22 1.31
CA PHE A 98 -5.61 4.41 0.59
C PHE A 98 -6.78 5.25 0.09
N VAL A 99 -7.79 4.63 -0.55
CA VAL A 99 -8.95 5.36 -1.07
C VAL A 99 -9.71 6.08 0.06
N PHE A 100 -9.99 5.39 1.17
CA PHE A 100 -10.68 6.00 2.31
C PHE A 100 -9.84 7.10 2.97
N TYR A 101 -8.56 6.82 3.23
CA TYR A 101 -7.66 7.73 3.95
C TYR A 101 -7.27 8.96 3.12
N SER A 102 -6.82 8.79 1.87
CA SER A 102 -6.48 9.92 1.01
C SER A 102 -7.73 10.67 0.56
N GLY A 103 -8.86 9.98 0.38
CA GLY A 103 -10.15 10.61 0.10
C GLY A 103 -10.60 11.52 1.23
N SER A 104 -10.58 11.04 2.48
CA SER A 104 -10.96 11.86 3.65
C SER A 104 -10.07 13.10 3.81
N ASN A 105 -8.75 12.92 3.64
CA ASN A 105 -7.80 14.03 3.73
C ASN A 105 -7.96 15.05 2.61
N THR A 106 -8.25 14.61 1.39
CA THR A 106 -8.49 15.50 0.24
C THR A 106 -9.74 16.35 0.45
N VAL A 107 -10.83 15.75 0.96
CA VAL A 107 -12.08 16.47 1.28
C VAL A 107 -11.85 17.52 2.35
N CYS A 108 -11.07 17.21 3.39
CA CYS A 108 -10.75 18.17 4.45
C CYS A 108 -9.87 19.31 3.91
N PHE A 109 -8.85 18.99 3.12
CA PHE A 109 -7.97 19.98 2.50
C PHE A 109 -8.73 20.97 1.60
N MET A 110 -9.68 20.49 0.78
CA MET A 110 -10.45 21.34 -0.14
C MET A 110 -11.43 22.29 0.57
N LYS A 111 -11.81 22.00 1.81
CA LYS A 111 -12.72 22.84 2.60
C LYS A 111 -11.99 23.88 3.46
N SER A 112 -10.74 23.66 3.80
CA SER A 112 -9.94 24.60 4.61
C SER A 112 -9.28 25.66 3.72
N PHE A 113 -9.93 26.82 3.56
CA PHE A 113 -9.43 27.95 2.76
C PHE A 113 -8.17 28.61 3.33
N VAL A 114 -7.96 28.54 4.64
CA VAL A 114 -6.74 29.03 5.32
C VAL A 114 -6.35 28.01 6.38
N LEU A 115 -5.29 27.24 6.10
CA LEU A 115 -4.73 26.29 7.06
C LEU A 115 -3.84 27.03 8.05
N SER A 116 -4.14 26.91 9.34
CA SER A 116 -3.21 27.21 10.42
C SER A 116 -1.91 26.41 10.29
N ALA A 117 -0.86 26.82 11.02
CA ALA A 117 0.42 26.11 11.00
C ALA A 117 0.30 24.63 11.44
N VAL A 118 -0.65 24.32 12.32
CA VAL A 118 -0.92 22.96 12.81
C VAL A 118 -1.66 22.13 11.75
N GLU A 119 -2.73 22.68 11.16
CA GLU A 119 -3.47 21.98 10.10
C GLU A 119 -2.59 21.73 8.87
N ARG A 120 -1.63 22.62 8.58
CA ARG A 120 -0.63 22.40 7.53
C ARG A 120 0.27 21.21 7.85
N LYS A 121 0.73 21.07 9.10
CA LYS A 121 1.51 19.90 9.54
C LYS A 121 0.68 18.62 9.48
N MET A 122 -0.60 18.66 9.83
CA MET A 122 -1.53 17.54 9.66
C MET A 122 -1.62 17.11 8.20
N ALA A 123 -1.89 18.06 7.30
CA ALA A 123 -1.98 17.80 5.87
C ALA A 123 -0.68 17.21 5.29
N ILE A 124 0.48 17.72 5.72
CA ILE A 124 1.78 17.18 5.32
C ILE A 124 1.96 15.74 5.82
N ASN A 125 1.65 15.45 7.09
CA ASN A 125 1.74 14.10 7.63
C ASN A 125 0.77 13.14 6.92
N SER A 126 -0.45 13.58 6.62
CA SER A 126 -1.42 12.80 5.84
C SER A 126 -0.92 12.50 4.43
N LEU A 127 -0.28 13.48 3.78
CA LEU A 127 0.34 13.31 2.48
C LEU A 127 1.49 12.30 2.54
N ILE A 128 2.36 12.38 3.56
CA ILE A 128 3.46 11.44 3.76
C ILE A 128 2.92 10.00 3.91
N VAL A 129 1.89 9.78 4.74
CA VAL A 129 1.28 8.46 4.89
C VAL A 129 0.68 7.96 3.57
N SER A 130 0.03 8.83 2.81
CA SER A 130 -0.53 8.47 1.49
C SER A 130 0.57 8.07 0.49
N ILE A 131 1.68 8.79 0.46
CA ILE A 131 2.85 8.45 -0.36
C ILE A 131 3.43 7.09 0.06
N LEU A 132 3.53 6.83 1.36
CA LEU A 132 4.03 5.56 1.88
C LEU A 132 3.14 4.37 1.51
N GLN A 133 1.81 4.55 1.51
CA GLN A 133 0.86 3.53 1.00
C GLN A 133 1.11 3.23 -0.50
N LEU A 134 1.32 4.27 -1.32
CA LEU A 134 1.64 4.11 -2.75
C LEU A 134 2.98 3.40 -2.96
N VAL A 135 4.02 3.81 -2.22
CA VAL A 135 5.34 3.14 -2.27
C VAL A 135 5.21 1.67 -1.90
N ASN A 136 4.39 1.34 -0.89
CA ASN A 136 4.17 -0.05 -0.48
C ASN A 136 3.42 -0.85 -1.57
N MET A 137 2.43 -0.25 -2.23
CA MET A 137 1.77 -0.87 -3.39
C MET A 137 2.74 -1.14 -4.55
N VAL A 138 3.62 -0.18 -4.84
CA VAL A 138 4.68 -0.34 -5.86
C VAL A 138 5.64 -1.46 -5.45
N ALA A 139 6.04 -1.51 -4.19
CA ALA A 139 6.93 -2.56 -3.69
C ALA A 139 6.29 -3.97 -3.80
N ILE A 140 4.98 -4.10 -3.51
CA ILE A 140 4.24 -5.35 -3.74
C ILE A 140 4.25 -5.73 -5.23
N HIS A 141 4.08 -4.75 -6.13
CA HIS A 141 4.18 -4.99 -7.57
C HIS A 141 5.58 -5.46 -7.99
N MET A 142 6.64 -4.92 -7.38
CA MET A 142 8.02 -5.33 -7.67
C MET A 142 8.30 -6.77 -7.21
N VAL A 143 7.77 -7.17 -6.06
CA VAL A 143 7.91 -8.54 -5.54
C VAL A 143 7.11 -9.54 -6.37
N HIS A 144 5.89 -9.18 -6.77
CA HIS A 144 5.04 -10.08 -7.53
C HIS A 144 4.19 -9.30 -8.56
N PRO A 145 4.71 -9.06 -9.79
CA PRO A 145 4.05 -8.20 -10.79
C PRO A 145 2.68 -8.72 -11.23
N ASP A 146 2.45 -10.01 -11.08
CA ASP A 146 1.19 -10.69 -11.44
C ASP A 146 0.05 -10.43 -10.44
N VAL A 147 0.33 -9.80 -9.30
CA VAL A 147 -0.69 -9.44 -8.30
C VAL A 147 -1.76 -8.53 -8.91
N PHE A 148 -1.35 -7.67 -9.85
CA PHE A 148 -2.24 -6.78 -10.60
C PHE A 148 -2.67 -7.35 -11.97
N GLY A 149 -2.31 -8.60 -12.30
CA GLY A 149 -2.70 -9.27 -13.54
C GLY A 149 -1.93 -8.85 -14.80
N LEU A 150 -0.92 -7.98 -14.70
CA LEU A 150 -0.18 -7.44 -15.85
C LEU A 150 0.63 -8.48 -16.63
N LYS A 151 1.19 -9.49 -15.94
CA LYS A 151 1.94 -10.57 -16.61
C LYS A 151 1.03 -11.57 -17.33
N TRP A 152 -0.14 -11.87 -16.76
CA TRP A 152 -1.15 -12.70 -17.44
C TRP A 152 -1.63 -12.03 -18.73
N ILE A 153 -1.84 -10.72 -18.73
CA ILE A 153 -2.17 -9.97 -19.95
C ILE A 153 -1.07 -10.09 -21.00
N LYS A 154 0.22 -10.11 -20.59
CA LYS A 154 1.34 -10.24 -21.51
C LYS A 154 1.45 -11.66 -22.09
N GLU A 155 1.29 -12.68 -21.25
CA GLU A 155 1.27 -14.09 -21.66
C GLU A 155 0.07 -14.41 -22.56
N VAL A 156 -1.12 -13.88 -22.25
CA VAL A 156 -2.31 -13.97 -23.12
C VAL A 156 -2.08 -13.24 -24.44
N ARG A 157 -1.45 -12.05 -24.44
CA ARG A 157 -1.10 -11.33 -25.68
C ARG A 157 -0.08 -12.08 -26.54
N GLU A 158 0.88 -12.75 -25.91
CA GLU A 158 1.88 -13.56 -26.61
C GLU A 158 1.26 -14.85 -27.17
N TYR A 159 0.34 -15.49 -26.43
CA TYR A 159 -0.43 -16.61 -26.92
C TYR A 159 -1.28 -16.23 -28.15
N ASP A 160 -2.08 -15.17 -28.03
CA ASP A 160 -2.97 -14.67 -29.10
C ASP A 160 -2.18 -14.22 -30.35
N ARG A 161 -0.97 -13.68 -30.16
CA ARG A 161 -0.05 -13.34 -31.25
C ARG A 161 0.52 -14.58 -31.95
N ASN A 162 0.90 -15.60 -31.20
CA ASN A 162 1.44 -16.85 -31.76
C ASN A 162 0.36 -17.67 -32.46
N GLU A 163 -0.89 -17.62 -31.99
CA GLU A 163 -2.03 -18.27 -32.64
C GLU A 163 -2.39 -17.56 -33.95
N LYS A 164 -2.45 -16.22 -33.97
CA LYS A 164 -2.66 -15.44 -35.21
C LYS A 164 -1.55 -15.66 -36.23
N LEU A 165 -0.29 -15.79 -35.81
CA LEU A 165 0.82 -16.11 -36.70
C LEU A 165 0.66 -17.50 -37.33
N LYS A 166 0.12 -18.51 -36.61
CA LYS A 166 -0.12 -19.84 -37.18
C LYS A 166 -1.22 -19.86 -38.25
N VAL A 167 -2.21 -18.98 -38.17
CA VAL A 167 -3.32 -18.91 -39.14
C VAL A 167 -2.89 -18.25 -40.46
N THR A 168 -1.89 -17.37 -40.45
CA THR A 168 -1.43 -16.67 -41.67
C THR A 168 -0.47 -17.50 -42.54
N TYR A 169 0.02 -18.65 -42.05
CA TYR A 169 0.90 -19.57 -42.79
C TYR A 169 0.18 -20.82 -43.32
N LEU A 170 -1.15 -20.82 -43.35
CA LEU A 170 -2.00 -21.84 -44.00
C LEU A 170 -2.76 -21.21 -45.17
#